data_AF-A0A818C5B8-F1
#
_entry.id   AF-A0A818C5B8-F1
#
_cell.length_a   1.000
_cell.length_b   1.000
_cell.length_c   1.000
_cell.angle_alpha   90.00
_cell.angle_beta   90.00
_cell.angle_gamma   90.00
#
_symmetry.space_group_name_H-M   'P 1'
#
loop_
_entity.id
_entity.type
_entity.pdbx_description
1 polymer ?
#
loop_
_entity_poly.entity_id
_entity_poly.type
_entity_poly.pdbx_seq_one_letter_code
_entity_poly.pdbx_strand_id
1 'polypeptide(L)'
;SKKKEIESVHRTIDEDRREIIKAVIVRIMKARKTLQHALLIQQLIQQLNSRFELKTSMIKKCIDILIEDEYIERQPKGNKLLRYLTKKLTNQTIYMTSMPKI
;
A
#
# COMPACT_ATOMS: atom_id res chain seq x y z
N SER A 1 -16.51 -25.42 -14.74
CA SER A 1 -17.03 -24.48 -15.76
C SER A 1 -16.04 -23.36 -15.97
N LYS A 2 -15.61 -23.10 -17.21
CA LYS A 2 -14.59 -22.09 -17.57
C LYS A 2 -14.77 -20.70 -16.91
N LYS A 3 -16.00 -20.31 -16.56
CA LYS A 3 -16.32 -19.10 -15.78
C LYS A 3 -15.70 -19.08 -14.37
N LYS A 4 -15.69 -20.21 -13.65
CA LYS A 4 -15.13 -20.31 -12.27
C LYS A 4 -13.61 -20.17 -12.25
N GLU A 5 -12.92 -20.68 -13.29
CA GLU A 5 -11.46 -20.64 -13.41
C GLU A 5 -10.96 -19.22 -13.72
N ILE A 6 -11.64 -18.50 -14.62
CA ILE A 6 -11.32 -17.09 -14.93
C ILE A 6 -11.52 -16.22 -13.69
N GLU A 7 -12.60 -16.45 -12.93
CA GLU A 7 -12.88 -15.69 -11.71
C GLU A 7 -11.85 -15.95 -10.61
N SER A 8 -11.34 -17.18 -10.46
CA SER A 8 -10.26 -17.46 -9.51
C SER A 8 -8.94 -16.77 -9.88
N VAL A 9 -8.57 -16.75 -11.16
CA VAL A 9 -7.35 -16.09 -11.63
C VAL A 9 -7.41 -14.57 -11.43
N HIS A 10 -8.55 -13.94 -11.71
CA HIS A 10 -8.73 -12.51 -11.47
C HIS A 10 -8.62 -12.14 -9.98
N ARG A 11 -9.11 -13.00 -9.08
CA ARG A 11 -8.99 -12.78 -7.63
C ARG A 11 -7.53 -12.77 -7.18
N THR A 12 -6.72 -13.72 -7.65
CA THR A 12 -5.29 -13.77 -7.34
C THR A 12 -4.56 -12.52 -7.83
N ILE A 13 -4.86 -12.04 -9.04
CA ILE A 13 -4.24 -10.82 -9.59
C ILE A 13 -4.57 -9.58 -8.75
N ASP A 14 -5.82 -9.45 -8.29
CA ASP A 14 -6.23 -8.31 -7.46
C ASP A 14 -5.70 -8.37 -6.03
N GLU A 15 -5.39 -9.56 -5.53
CA GLU A 15 -4.67 -9.76 -4.27
C GLU A 15 -3.20 -9.36 -4.41
N ASP A 16 -2.52 -9.84 -5.46
CA ASP A 16 -1.12 -9.47 -5.76
C ASP A 16 -0.95 -7.94 -5.90
N ARG A 17 -1.89 -7.28 -6.60
CA ARG A 17 -1.91 -5.82 -6.73
C ARG A 17 -2.04 -5.11 -5.38
N ARG A 18 -2.89 -5.63 -4.48
CA ARG A 18 -3.05 -5.07 -3.14
C ARG A 18 -1.78 -5.22 -2.31
N GLU A 19 -1.11 -6.37 -2.39
CA GLU A 19 0.17 -6.58 -1.71
C GLU A 19 1.26 -5.63 -2.22
N ILE A 20 1.37 -5.46 -3.54
CA ILE A 20 2.33 -4.51 -4.15
C ILE A 20 2.03 -3.08 -3.67
N ILE A 21 0.76 -2.66 -3.67
CA ILE A 21 0.37 -1.32 -3.21
C ILE A 21 0.75 -1.11 -1.75
N LYS A 22 0.40 -2.06 -0.86
CA LYS A 22 0.76 -1.98 0.56
C LYS A 22 2.28 -1.86 0.72
N ALA A 23 3.06 -2.64 -0.03
CA ALA A 23 4.51 -2.60 0.00
C ALA A 23 5.07 -1.24 -0.40
N VAL A 24 4.57 -0.65 -1.48
CA VAL A 24 5.02 0.67 -1.93
C VAL A 24 4.62 1.77 -0.94
N ILE A 25 3.40 1.72 -0.38
CA ILE A 25 2.97 2.67 0.65
C ILE A 25 3.90 2.62 1.87
N VAL A 26 4.18 1.43 2.40
CA VAL A 26 5.09 1.25 3.54
C VAL A 26 6.48 1.77 3.22
N ARG A 27 7.00 1.52 2.01
CA ARG A 27 8.30 2.04 1.55
C ARG A 27 8.34 3.57 1.53
N ILE A 28 7.32 4.23 0.97
CA ILE A 28 7.22 5.70 0.93
C ILE A 28 7.13 6.26 2.35
N MET A 29 6.22 5.73 3.17
CA MET A 29 5.99 6.20 4.53
C MET A 29 7.19 5.97 5.45
N LYS A 30 7.91 4.87 5.30
CA LYS A 30 9.15 4.59 6.04
C LYS A 30 10.24 5.62 5.78
N ALA A 31 10.35 6.08 4.52
CA ALA A 31 11.32 7.10 4.12
C ALA A 31 10.91 8.51 4.59
N ARG A 32 9.62 8.85 4.50
CA ARG A 32 9.12 10.20 4.84
C ARG A 32 8.80 10.41 6.31
N LYS A 33 8.52 9.33 7.06
CA LYS A 33 8.00 9.30 8.45
C LYS A 33 6.62 9.94 8.64
N THR A 34 6.37 11.08 8.02
CA THR A 34 5.08 11.75 7.96
C THR A 34 4.81 12.21 6.52
N LEU A 35 3.56 12.10 6.07
CA LEU A 35 3.17 12.54 4.73
C LEU A 35 1.69 12.86 4.68
N GLN A 36 1.31 13.88 3.90
CA GLN A 36 -0.09 14.14 3.62
C GLN A 36 -0.69 13.02 2.76
N HIS A 37 -1.93 12.62 3.05
CA HIS A 37 -2.62 11.58 2.30
C HIS A 37 -2.64 11.83 0.78
N ALA A 38 -2.86 13.08 0.35
CA ALA A 38 -2.85 13.44 -1.08
C ALA A 38 -1.48 13.21 -1.74
N LEU A 39 -0.40 13.64 -1.06
CA LEU A 39 0.98 13.45 -1.54
C LEU A 39 1.39 11.97 -1.57
N LEU A 40 0.88 11.15 -0.63
CA LEU A 40 1.09 9.70 -0.65
C LEU A 40 0.48 9.08 -1.90
N ILE A 41 -0.77 9.45 -2.23
CA ILE A 41 -1.44 8.96 -3.45
C ILE A 41 -0.67 9.37 -4.70
N GLN A 42 -0.22 10.63 -4.80
CA GLN A 42 0.56 11.09 -5.94
C GLN A 42 1.86 10.30 -6.13
N GLN A 43 2.62 10.09 -5.05
CA GLN A 43 3.86 9.29 -5.12
C GLN A 43 3.58 7.82 -5.48
N LEU A 44 2.50 7.25 -4.97
CA LEU A 44 2.09 5.88 -5.31
C LEU A 44 1.76 5.74 -6.80
N ILE A 45 0.99 6.68 -7.35
CA ILE A 45 0.64 6.71 -8.77
C ILE A 45 1.92 6.81 -9.60
N GLN A 46 2.81 7.76 -9.29
CA GLN A 46 4.07 7.92 -10.02
C GLN A 46 4.93 6.64 -10.06
N GLN A 47 4.92 5.83 -9.00
CA GLN A 47 5.75 4.62 -8.94
C GLN A 47 5.13 3.38 -9.60
N LEU A 48 3.81 3.30 -9.71
CA LEU A 48 3.11 2.09 -10.15
C LEU A 48 2.33 2.25 -11.46
N ASN A 49 2.18 3.48 -11.98
CA ASN A 49 1.40 3.74 -13.19
C ASN A 49 1.93 3.01 -14.44
N SER A 50 3.22 2.64 -14.46
CA SER A 50 3.81 1.86 -15.55
C SER A 50 3.46 0.37 -15.52
N ARG A 51 2.94 -0.14 -14.39
CA ARG A 51 2.68 -1.58 -14.21
C ARG A 51 1.22 -1.97 -14.36
N PHE A 52 0.31 -1.15 -13.82
CA PHE A 52 -1.12 -1.39 -13.91
C PHE A 52 -1.92 -0.13 -13.58
N GLU A 53 -3.16 -0.08 -14.05
CA GLU A 53 -4.09 0.97 -13.71
C GLU A 53 -4.42 0.94 -12.20
N LEU A 54 -4.12 2.04 -11.52
CA LEU A 54 -4.37 2.19 -10.09
C LEU A 54 -5.75 2.80 -9.84
N LYS A 55 -6.64 2.03 -9.22
CA LYS A 55 -7.94 2.52 -8.77
C LYS A 55 -7.83 3.19 -7.40
N THR A 56 -8.32 4.41 -7.28
CA THR A 56 -8.33 5.17 -6.01
C THR A 56 -9.02 4.40 -4.88
N SER A 57 -10.05 3.60 -5.18
CA SER A 57 -10.75 2.76 -4.20
C SER A 57 -9.84 1.68 -3.59
N MET A 58 -8.96 1.09 -4.39
CA MET A 58 -8.00 0.08 -3.92
C MET A 58 -6.93 0.72 -3.04
N ILE A 59 -6.42 1.89 -3.44
CA ILE A 59 -5.43 2.63 -2.65
C ILE A 59 -5.99 2.98 -1.26
N LYS A 60 -7.22 3.52 -1.19
CA LYS A 60 -7.87 3.87 0.08
C LYS A 60 -7.99 2.65 0.99
N LYS A 61 -8.49 1.52 0.47
CA LYS A 61 -8.58 0.25 1.21
C LYS A 61 -7.22 -0.21 1.75
N CYS A 62 -6.16 -0.14 0.94
CA CYS A 62 -4.82 -0.50 1.39
C CYS A 62 -4.30 0.43 2.50
N ILE A 63 -4.59 1.73 2.44
CA ILE A 63 -4.23 2.67 3.51
C ILE A 63 -4.99 2.36 4.80
N ASP A 64 -6.30 2.07 4.71
CA ASP A 64 -7.12 1.74 5.87
C ASP A 64 -6.65 0.43 6.53
N ILE A 65 -6.34 -0.61 5.74
CA ILE A 65 -5.72 -1.85 6.25
C ILE A 65 -4.39 -1.55 6.95
N LEU A 66 -3.52 -0.71 6.36
CA LEU A 66 -2.23 -0.35 6.99
C LEU A 66 -2.40 0.50 8.26
N ILE A 67 -3.56 1.13 8.46
CA ILE A 67 -3.89 1.82 9.71
C ILE A 67 -4.38 0.80 10.75
N GLU A 68 -5.27 -0.11 10.36
CA GLU A 68 -5.76 -1.22 11.20
C GLU A 68 -4.62 -2.12 11.68
N ASP A 69 -3.67 -2.42 10.80
CA ASP A 69 -2.47 -3.22 11.09
C ASP A 69 -1.40 -2.42 11.87
N GLU A 70 -1.68 -1.17 12.24
CA GLU A 70 -0.80 -0.30 13.02
C GLU A 70 0.57 -0.01 12.34
N TYR A 71 0.62 0.01 11.01
CA TYR A 71 1.79 0.48 10.24
C TYR A 71 1.79 2.01 10.07
N ILE A 72 0.61 2.61 10.01
CA ILE A 72 0.39 4.03 9.80
C ILE A 72 -0.70 4.49 10.77
N GLU A 73 -0.65 5.74 11.22
CA GLU A 73 -1.76 6.35 11.95
C GLU A 73 -2.13 7.71 11.36
N ARG A 74 -3.40 8.09 11.53
CA ARG A 74 -3.88 9.43 11.19
C ARG A 74 -3.53 10.37 12.33
N GLN A 75 -2.87 11.48 12.02
CA GLN A 75 -2.61 12.51 13.02
C GLN A 75 -3.91 13.26 13.35
N PRO A 76 -4.17 13.59 14.64
CA PRO A 76 -5.40 14.24 15.07
C PRO A 76 -5.54 15.69 14.56
N LYS A 77 -4.43 16.34 14.19
CA LYS A 77 -4.45 17.73 13.68
C LYS A 77 -4.80 17.76 12.19
N GLY A 78 -6.09 17.80 11.87
CA GLY A 78 -6.78 18.41 10.70
C GLY A 78 -6.30 18.19 9.25
N ASN A 79 -5.02 18.02 8.99
CA ASN A 79 -4.39 18.13 7.67
C ASN A 79 -4.28 16.80 6.92
N LYS A 80 -5.11 15.80 7.25
CA LYS A 80 -5.05 14.43 6.70
C LYS A 80 -3.61 13.88 6.67
N LEU A 81 -2.84 14.19 7.72
CA LEU A 81 -1.46 13.77 7.87
C LEU A 81 -1.42 12.32 8.34
N LEU A 82 -0.61 11.51 7.67
CA LEU A 82 -0.32 10.14 8.02
C LEU A 82 1.06 10.10 8.67
N ARG A 83 1.22 9.32 9.75
CA ARG A 83 2.50 9.06 10.43
C ARG A 83 2.83 7.58 10.37
N TYR A 84 4.06 7.26 10.05
CA TYR A 84 4.58 5.90 10.06
C TYR A 84 4.87 5.42 11.49
N LEU A 85 4.44 4.20 11.82
CA LEU A 85 4.64 3.58 13.12
C LEU A 85 5.81 2.60 13.09
N THR A 86 6.86 2.86 13.88
CA THR A 86 8.11 2.08 13.87
C THR A 86 8.06 0.79 14.69
N LYS A 87 7.04 0.61 15.53
CA LYS A 87 7.01 -0.44 16.58
C LYS A 87 6.68 -1.86 16.08
N LYS A 88 6.09 -2.04 14.89
CA LYS A 88 5.66 -3.37 14.36
C LYS A 88 6.61 -4.02 13.33
N LEU A 89 7.70 -3.36 12.94
CA LEU A 89 8.47 -3.77 11.75
C LEU A 89 9.70 -4.66 12.00
N THR A 90 9.92 -5.12 13.22
CA THR A 90 11.03 -6.04 13.50
C THR A 90 10.83 -7.43 12.90
N ASN A 91 9.60 -7.85 12.56
CA ASN A 91 9.34 -9.23 12.10
C ASN A 91 8.92 -9.38 10.61
N GLN A 92 8.39 -8.34 9.95
CA GLN A 92 7.84 -8.47 8.58
C GLN A 92 8.71 -7.82 7.48
N THR A 93 9.70 -7.00 7.86
CA THR A 93 10.55 -6.25 6.91
C THR A 93 11.38 -7.15 6.00
N ILE A 94 11.75 -8.37 6.42
CA ILE A 94 12.54 -9.31 5.60
C ILE A 94 11.85 -9.60 4.26
N TYR A 95 10.52 -9.64 4.20
CA TYR A 95 9.78 -9.96 2.98
C TYR A 95 9.47 -8.74 2.09
N MET A 96 9.51 -7.52 2.64
CA MET A 96 9.15 -6.30 1.90
C MET A 96 10.38 -5.54 1.36
N THR A 97 11.55 -5.64 1.99
CA THR A 97 12.82 -5.09 1.46
C THR A 97 13.50 -6.00 0.44
N SER A 98 13.05 -7.25 0.31
CA SER A 98 13.52 -8.24 -0.66
C SER A 98 12.69 -8.27 -1.95
N MET A 99 11.65 -7.44 -2.07
CA MET A 99 10.98 -7.27 -3.36
C MET A 99 11.94 -6.58 -4.34
N PRO A 100 12.19 -7.18 -5.52
CA PRO A 100 13.11 -6.64 -6.49
C PRO A 100 12.71 -5.21 -6.87
N LYS A 101 13.72 -4.37 -7.11
CA LYS A 101 13.51 -3.10 -7.79
C LYS A 101 13.07 -3.45 -9.21
N ILE A 102 11.75 -3.49 -9.48
CA ILE A 102 11.27 -3.32 -10.85
C ILE A 102 11.65 -1.90 -11.28
#